data_AF-A0A091GKJ8-F1
#
_entry.id   AF-A0A091GKJ8-F1
#
_cell.length_a   1.000
_cell.length_b   1.000
_cell.length_c   1.000
_cell.angle_alpha   90.00
_cell.angle_beta   90.00
_cell.angle_gamma   90.00
#
_symmetry.space_group_name_H-M   'P 1'
#
loop_
_entity.id
_entity.type
_entity.pdbx_description
1 polymer ?
#
loop_
_entity_poly.entity_id
_entity_poly.type
_entity_poly.pdbx_seq_one_letter_code
_entity_poly.pdbx_strand_id
1 'polypeptide(L)'
;ELLGDILKDRPQEADGIDSVIVVDNVPQVGPDRLEKLKNVIHKIFSKFGKIINEFYPEADGKTKGYIFLEYMSPSHAVDAVKNADGYKLDKQHTFRVNLFTDFDKYMTISDEWEIPEKQPFKDLGNLRYWLEDPDCRDQYSVIFESGDRTSIFWNDIKEPVQIEDRARWTETYVRWSPKGTYLATFHQRGIALWGGEKFKQIQRFSHQGVQLIDFSPCERYLVTFSPLMDTQDDPQAIIIWDILTGQKKRGFHCENSAHWPIFKWSHDGKFFARMTSDTLSIYETPSMGLLDKKSLKINGIRDFSWSPGGNIIAFWVPEDKDIPARVTLMQLPSRQEIRVRNLFNVVDCKLHWQKNGDYLCVKVDRTPKGTQALVTNFEIFRMREKQVPVDVVEMKESIIAFAWEPNGSKFAVLHGETPRISVSFYHVKNNGKIELIKTFDKQQANTIFWSPQGQFVVLAGLR
;
A
#
# COMPACT_ATOMS: atom_id res chain seq x y z
N GLU A 1 -18.59 39.32 57.07
CA GLU A 1 -17.51 38.60 56.34
C GLU A 1 -17.00 37.37 57.12
N LEU A 2 -17.87 36.45 57.54
CA LEU A 2 -17.44 35.25 58.29
C LEU A 2 -18.15 33.96 57.85
N LEU A 3 -18.93 33.99 56.76
CA LEU A 3 -19.57 32.79 56.18
C LEU A 3 -18.91 32.30 54.88
N GLY A 4 -18.10 33.15 54.21
CA GLY A 4 -17.45 32.80 52.95
C GLY A 4 -16.20 31.93 53.13
N ASP A 5 -15.47 32.11 54.24
CA ASP A 5 -14.21 31.40 54.48
C ASP A 5 -14.40 29.99 55.08
N ILE A 6 -15.52 29.74 55.78
CA ILE A 6 -15.85 28.41 56.33
C ILE A 6 -16.36 27.45 55.23
N LEU A 7 -16.76 27.98 54.06
CA LEU A 7 -17.19 27.17 52.91
C LEU A 7 -16.04 26.70 52.01
N LYS A 8 -14.80 27.18 52.21
CA LYS A 8 -13.59 26.68 51.55
C LYS A 8 -12.94 25.48 52.27
N ASP A 9 -13.34 25.23 53.53
CA ASP A 9 -12.83 24.14 54.37
C ASP A 9 -13.74 22.90 54.38
N ARG A 10 -14.69 22.79 53.44
CA ARG A 10 -15.24 21.47 53.11
C ARG A 10 -14.21 20.76 52.23
N PRO A 11 -13.76 19.54 52.57
CA PRO A 11 -12.98 18.74 51.64
C PRO A 11 -13.78 18.63 50.34
N GLN A 12 -13.14 18.97 49.22
CA GLN A 12 -13.70 18.73 47.89
C GLN A 12 -14.04 17.24 47.82
N GLU A 13 -15.29 16.90 47.50
CA GLU A 13 -15.81 15.53 47.33
C GLU A 13 -15.19 14.79 46.12
N ALA A 14 -13.98 15.17 45.69
CA ALA A 14 -13.39 14.80 44.41
C ALA A 14 -12.05 14.06 44.51
N ASP A 15 -11.37 14.00 45.66
CA ASP A 15 -10.05 13.36 45.75
C ASP A 15 -10.09 11.82 45.80
N GLY A 16 -11.29 11.22 45.92
CA GLY A 16 -11.46 9.76 46.00
C GLY A 16 -11.84 9.06 44.69
N ILE A 17 -12.42 9.79 43.72
CA ILE A 17 -13.00 9.19 42.50
C ILE A 17 -11.95 8.76 41.47
N ASP A 18 -10.78 9.40 41.48
CA ASP A 18 -9.66 9.10 40.57
C ASP A 18 -9.00 7.75 40.87
N SER A 19 -9.25 7.20 42.06
CA SER A 19 -8.72 5.90 42.50
C SER A 19 -9.71 4.74 42.30
N VAL A 20 -10.91 5.03 41.77
CA VAL A 20 -11.97 4.04 41.58
C VAL A 20 -12.04 3.62 40.10
N ILE A 21 -11.95 2.31 39.88
CA ILE A 21 -12.20 1.71 38.57
C ILE A 21 -13.56 1.03 38.54
N VAL A 22 -14.21 1.09 37.38
CA VAL A 22 -15.42 0.34 37.06
C VAL A 22 -15.04 -0.80 36.13
N VAL A 23 -15.31 -2.04 36.56
CA VAL A 23 -15.12 -3.24 35.73
C VAL A 23 -16.48 -3.76 35.33
N ASP A 24 -16.76 -3.73 34.03
CA ASP A 24 -18.01 -4.16 33.40
C ASP A 24 -17.83 -5.53 32.71
N ASN A 25 -18.95 -6.21 32.40
CA ASN A 25 -19.04 -7.60 31.91
C ASN A 25 -18.45 -8.65 32.87
N VAL A 26 -18.60 -8.43 34.17
CA VAL A 26 -18.30 -9.41 35.21
C VAL A 26 -19.41 -10.48 35.26
N PRO A 27 -19.09 -11.77 35.52
CA PRO A 27 -20.10 -12.82 35.63
C PRO A 27 -21.21 -12.49 36.64
N GLN A 28 -22.46 -12.66 36.20
CA GLN A 28 -23.64 -12.52 37.05
C GLN A 28 -23.81 -13.79 37.90
N VAL A 29 -23.62 -13.67 39.21
CA VAL A 29 -23.63 -14.81 40.14
C VAL A 29 -24.60 -14.56 41.29
N GLY A 30 -25.18 -15.64 41.82
CA GLY A 30 -25.93 -15.61 43.08
C GLY A 30 -25.01 -15.73 44.30
N PRO A 31 -25.57 -15.65 45.53
CA PRO A 31 -24.83 -15.58 46.78
C PRO A 31 -23.83 -16.74 46.97
N ASP A 32 -24.20 -17.96 46.57
CA ASP A 32 -23.37 -19.18 46.71
C ASP A 32 -22.06 -19.15 45.92
N ARG A 33 -21.94 -18.28 44.91
CA ARG A 33 -20.77 -18.17 44.02
C ARG A 33 -20.08 -16.81 44.09
N LEU A 34 -20.62 -15.87 44.86
CA LEU A 34 -20.09 -14.51 45.02
C LEU A 34 -18.67 -14.53 45.61
N GLU A 35 -18.44 -15.35 46.64
CA GLU A 35 -17.14 -15.43 47.31
C GLU A 35 -16.04 -16.01 46.40
N LYS A 36 -16.40 -16.92 45.48
CA LYS A 36 -15.48 -17.42 44.45
C LYS A 36 -15.15 -16.35 43.42
N LEU A 37 -16.15 -15.57 43.00
CA LEU A 37 -15.94 -14.45 42.08
C LEU A 37 -15.01 -13.40 42.69
N LYS A 38 -15.22 -13.03 43.96
CA LYS A 38 -14.35 -12.12 44.71
C LYS A 38 -12.90 -12.57 44.71
N ASN A 39 -12.64 -13.83 45.03
CA ASN A 39 -11.28 -14.38 45.02
C ASN A 39 -10.61 -14.31 43.63
N VAL A 40 -11.36 -14.57 42.56
CA VAL A 40 -10.86 -14.48 41.18
C VAL A 40 -10.55 -13.03 40.80
N ILE A 41 -11.47 -12.11 41.07
CA ILE A 41 -11.28 -10.68 40.81
C ILE A 41 -10.08 -10.15 41.61
N HIS A 42 -10.01 -10.46 42.91
CA HIS A 42 -8.90 -10.04 43.75
C HIS A 42 -7.56 -10.56 43.21
N LYS A 43 -7.47 -11.82 42.75
CA LYS A 43 -6.24 -12.38 42.15
C LYS A 43 -5.83 -11.69 40.84
N ILE A 44 -6.80 -11.20 40.06
CA ILE A 44 -6.53 -10.53 38.78
C ILE A 44 -6.09 -9.08 39.04
N PHE A 45 -6.84 -8.37 39.87
CA PHE A 45 -6.67 -6.92 40.08
C PHE A 45 -5.65 -6.55 41.16
N SER A 46 -5.28 -7.48 42.06
CA SER A 46 -4.19 -7.25 43.03
C SER A 46 -2.80 -7.14 42.41
N LYS A 47 -2.62 -7.54 41.14
CA LYS A 47 -1.35 -7.42 40.42
C LYS A 47 -0.97 -5.97 40.11
N PHE A 48 -1.95 -5.08 40.00
CA PHE A 48 -1.77 -3.67 39.62
C PHE A 48 -1.65 -2.76 40.84
N GLY A 49 -2.10 -3.22 42.01
CA GLY A 49 -2.04 -2.47 43.25
C GLY A 49 -2.85 -3.11 44.37
N LYS A 50 -2.71 -2.58 45.58
CA LYS A 50 -3.51 -3.00 46.72
C LYS A 50 -4.93 -2.41 46.62
N ILE A 51 -5.92 -3.29 46.58
CA ILE A 51 -7.35 -2.92 46.60
C ILE A 51 -7.72 -2.57 48.05
N ILE A 52 -8.30 -1.39 48.25
CA ILE A 52 -8.78 -0.92 49.56
C ILE A 52 -10.23 -1.35 49.76
N ASN A 53 -11.09 -1.00 48.80
CA ASN A 53 -12.51 -1.31 48.84
C ASN A 53 -12.92 -2.03 47.55
N GLU A 54 -13.84 -2.98 47.72
CA GLU A 54 -14.48 -3.70 46.63
C GLU A 54 -16.00 -3.61 46.82
N PHE A 55 -16.71 -3.15 45.80
CA PHE A 55 -18.16 -3.04 45.83
C PHE A 55 -18.77 -3.85 44.68
N TYR A 56 -19.69 -4.76 45.04
CA TYR A 56 -20.42 -5.63 44.13
C TYR A 56 -21.91 -5.28 44.19
N PRO A 57 -22.41 -4.47 43.24
CA PRO A 57 -23.82 -4.15 43.14
C PRO A 57 -24.68 -5.39 42.89
N GLU A 58 -25.71 -5.58 43.71
CA GLU A 58 -26.69 -6.67 43.60
C GLU A 58 -28.08 -6.14 43.23
N ALA A 59 -28.82 -6.89 42.42
CA ALA A 59 -30.28 -6.74 42.23
C ALA A 59 -30.91 -8.13 42.14
N ASP A 60 -32.09 -8.28 42.75
CA ASP A 60 -32.88 -9.52 42.73
C ASP A 60 -32.06 -10.78 43.13
N GLY A 61 -31.13 -10.62 44.09
CA GLY A 61 -30.28 -11.71 44.60
C GLY A 61 -29.16 -12.16 43.65
N LYS A 62 -28.83 -11.38 42.62
CA LYS A 62 -27.71 -11.61 41.68
C LYS A 62 -26.86 -10.36 41.49
N THR A 63 -25.59 -10.52 41.16
CA THR A 63 -24.70 -9.39 40.81
C THR A 63 -25.12 -8.75 39.48
N LYS A 64 -25.03 -7.42 39.38
CA LYS A 64 -25.46 -6.64 38.20
C LYS A 64 -24.49 -6.68 37.00
N GLY A 65 -23.43 -7.47 37.09
CA GLY A 65 -22.45 -7.65 36.01
C GLY A 65 -21.40 -6.54 35.90
N TYR A 66 -21.39 -5.58 36.83
CA TYR A 66 -20.32 -4.60 36.98
C TYR A 66 -19.90 -4.53 38.45
N ILE A 67 -18.66 -4.10 38.71
CA ILE A 67 -18.08 -3.96 40.05
C ILE A 67 -17.26 -2.69 40.14
N PHE A 68 -17.08 -2.18 41.35
CA PHE A 68 -16.20 -1.05 41.63
C PHE A 68 -15.04 -1.52 42.50
N LEU A 69 -13.82 -1.15 42.10
CA LEU A 69 -12.61 -1.43 42.87
C LEU A 69 -11.90 -0.11 43.14
N GLU A 70 -11.59 0.13 44.41
CA GLU A 70 -10.86 1.31 44.86
C GLU A 70 -9.42 0.92 45.18
N TYR A 71 -8.46 1.62 44.57
CA TYR A 71 -7.04 1.45 44.83
C TYR A 71 -6.51 2.49 45.82
N MET A 72 -5.38 2.18 46.45
CA MET A 72 -4.68 3.14 47.32
C MET A 72 -4.07 4.34 46.59
N SER A 73 -3.84 4.24 45.28
CA SER A 73 -3.25 5.30 44.49
C SER A 73 -3.99 5.42 43.15
N PRO A 74 -4.28 6.64 42.67
CA PRO A 74 -4.83 6.88 41.34
C PRO A 74 -3.95 6.28 40.22
N SER A 75 -2.63 6.24 40.41
CA SER A 75 -1.69 5.67 39.44
C SER A 75 -1.94 4.18 39.20
N HIS A 76 -2.35 3.43 40.23
CA HIS A 76 -2.66 2.00 40.11
C HIS A 76 -4.01 1.78 39.41
N ALA A 77 -4.97 2.67 39.61
CA ALA A 77 -6.25 2.63 38.90
C ALA A 77 -6.05 2.83 37.38
N VAL A 78 -5.22 3.80 36.98
CA VAL A 78 -4.87 4.03 35.56
C VAL A 78 -4.13 2.84 34.95
N ASP A 79 -3.20 2.23 35.69
CA ASP A 79 -2.46 1.05 35.22
C ASP A 79 -3.35 -0.19 35.10
N ALA A 80 -4.29 -0.38 36.03
CA ALA A 80 -5.30 -1.43 35.95
C ALA A 80 -6.21 -1.26 34.74
N VAL A 81 -6.66 -0.05 34.42
CA VAL A 81 -7.48 0.24 33.23
C VAL A 81 -6.72 -0.11 31.94
N LYS A 82 -5.47 0.33 31.82
CA LYS A 82 -4.67 0.10 30.60
C LYS A 82 -4.38 -1.38 30.35
N ASN A 83 -4.14 -2.15 31.40
CA ASN A 83 -3.67 -3.54 31.27
C ASN A 83 -4.78 -4.59 31.45
N ALA A 84 -5.91 -4.24 32.08
CA ALA A 84 -7.01 -5.17 32.33
C ALA A 84 -8.23 -4.95 31.40
N ASP A 85 -8.30 -3.85 30.65
CA ASP A 85 -9.33 -3.67 29.61
C ASP A 85 -9.15 -4.70 28.49
N GLY A 86 -10.20 -5.48 28.19
CA GLY A 86 -10.16 -6.57 27.21
C GLY A 86 -9.70 -7.92 27.76
N TYR A 87 -9.49 -8.06 29.08
CA TYR A 87 -9.11 -9.33 29.69
C TYR A 87 -10.25 -10.37 29.58
N LYS A 88 -9.97 -11.52 28.96
CA LYS A 88 -10.95 -12.60 28.76
C LYS A 88 -10.92 -13.56 29.95
N LEU A 89 -11.99 -13.55 30.75
CA LEU A 89 -12.17 -14.51 31.84
C LEU A 89 -12.70 -15.86 31.31
N ASP A 90 -13.66 -15.82 30.39
CA ASP A 90 -14.25 -16.99 29.71
C ASP A 90 -14.78 -16.57 28.33
N LYS A 91 -15.29 -17.50 27.51
CA LYS A 91 -15.83 -17.24 26.15
C LYS A 91 -16.91 -16.14 26.11
N GLN A 92 -17.65 -15.96 27.20
CA GLN A 92 -18.75 -14.98 27.28
C GLN A 92 -18.39 -13.71 28.07
N HIS A 93 -17.33 -13.73 28.88
CA HIS A 93 -17.00 -12.64 29.80
C HIS A 93 -15.63 -12.05 29.45
N THR A 94 -15.65 -10.88 28.82
CA THR A 94 -14.46 -10.07 28.55
C THR A 94 -14.61 -8.78 29.33
N PHE A 95 -13.71 -8.55 30.29
CA PHE A 95 -13.77 -7.38 31.15
C PHE A 95 -13.60 -6.10 30.33
N ARG A 96 -14.41 -5.10 30.67
CA ARG A 96 -14.27 -3.72 30.21
C ARG A 96 -13.94 -2.86 31.41
N VAL A 97 -12.79 -2.22 31.43
CA VAL A 97 -12.33 -1.48 32.62
C VAL A 97 -12.25 0.00 32.28
N ASN A 98 -12.94 0.84 33.04
CA ASN A 98 -12.96 2.30 32.86
C ASN A 98 -12.70 2.99 34.20
N LEU A 99 -12.23 4.25 34.17
CA LEU A 99 -12.18 5.07 35.38
C LEU A 99 -13.58 5.58 35.71
N PHE A 100 -13.89 5.71 36.99
CA PHE A 100 -15.18 6.27 37.42
C PHE A 100 -15.38 7.70 36.90
N THR A 101 -14.31 8.49 36.85
CA THR A 101 -14.29 9.86 36.32
C THR A 101 -14.56 9.99 34.82
N ASP A 102 -14.45 8.88 34.06
CA ASP A 102 -14.75 8.94 32.63
C ASP A 102 -16.25 9.09 32.38
N PHE A 103 -17.11 8.81 33.37
CA PHE A 103 -18.56 9.05 33.25
C PHE A 103 -18.88 10.52 32.98
N ASP A 104 -18.23 11.45 33.69
CA ASP A 104 -18.39 12.89 33.46
C ASP A 104 -17.85 13.30 32.09
N LYS A 105 -16.76 12.69 31.62
CA LYS A 105 -16.25 12.94 30.26
C LYS A 105 -17.28 12.53 29.21
N TYR A 106 -17.88 11.34 29.33
CA TYR A 106 -18.88 10.85 28.38
C TYR A 106 -20.20 11.63 28.47
N MET A 107 -20.60 12.10 29.65
CA MET A 107 -21.77 12.98 29.83
C MET A 107 -21.55 14.39 29.25
N THR A 108 -20.29 14.83 29.14
CA THR A 108 -19.92 16.15 28.62
C THR A 108 -19.45 16.10 27.16
N ILE A 109 -19.62 14.97 26.46
CA ILE A 109 -19.43 14.94 25.01
C ILE A 109 -20.55 15.76 24.39
N SER A 110 -20.22 16.86 23.72
CA SER A 110 -21.18 17.64 22.97
C SER A 110 -21.79 16.78 21.86
N ASP A 111 -23.13 16.72 21.80
CA ASP A 111 -23.86 16.09 20.69
C ASP A 111 -23.62 16.81 19.35
N GLU A 112 -23.09 18.04 19.39
CA GLU A 112 -22.71 18.83 18.23
C GLU A 112 -21.29 18.46 17.77
N TRP A 113 -21.21 17.79 16.63
CA TRP A 113 -19.95 17.54 15.92
C TRP A 113 -19.43 18.85 15.32
N GLU A 114 -18.46 19.47 15.98
CA GLU A 114 -17.73 20.59 15.40
C GLU A 114 -16.83 20.09 14.27
N ILE A 115 -17.06 20.62 13.06
CA ILE A 115 -16.20 20.33 11.91
C ILE A 115 -14.80 20.86 12.26
N PRO A 116 -13.76 20.02 12.29
CA PRO A 116 -12.42 20.46 12.61
C PRO A 116 -12.01 21.61 11.69
N GLU A 117 -11.41 22.66 12.25
CA GLU A 117 -10.89 23.75 11.43
C GLU A 117 -9.92 23.19 10.39
N LYS A 118 -10.14 23.56 9.12
CA LYS A 118 -9.23 23.16 8.04
C LYS A 118 -7.86 23.72 8.36
N GLN A 119 -6.85 22.86 8.35
CA GLN A 119 -5.47 23.29 8.58
C GLN A 119 -5.13 24.48 7.66
N PRO A 120 -4.48 25.53 8.18
CA PRO A 120 -4.13 26.69 7.38
C PRO A 120 -3.25 26.25 6.22
N PHE A 121 -3.55 26.77 5.03
CA PHE A 121 -2.80 26.45 3.82
C PHE A 121 -1.34 26.88 4.00
N LYS A 122 -0.44 25.89 4.02
CA LYS A 122 0.99 26.14 3.99
C LYS A 122 1.40 26.27 2.53
N ASP A 123 1.74 27.48 2.11
CA ASP A 123 2.32 27.69 0.79
C ASP A 123 3.70 27.01 0.73
N LEU A 124 3.78 25.95 -0.07
CA LEU A 124 5.00 25.17 -0.29
C LEU A 124 5.81 25.70 -1.47
N GLY A 125 5.37 26.80 -2.09
CA GLY A 125 5.91 27.34 -3.33
C GLY A 125 5.50 26.53 -4.55
N ASN A 126 6.14 26.80 -5.69
CA ASN A 126 5.88 26.08 -6.92
C ASN A 126 6.52 24.69 -6.89
N LEU A 127 5.72 23.66 -6.59
CA LEU A 127 6.18 22.27 -6.60
C LEU A 127 6.46 21.72 -8.01
N ARG A 128 6.07 22.47 -9.06
CA ARG A 128 6.30 22.12 -10.47
C ARG A 128 7.05 23.21 -11.21
N TYR A 129 7.88 23.97 -10.50
CA TYR A 129 8.70 25.04 -11.09
C TYR A 129 9.51 24.57 -12.31
N TRP A 130 9.94 23.31 -12.30
CA TRP A 130 10.73 22.72 -13.38
C TRP A 130 9.97 22.64 -14.71
N LEU A 131 8.64 22.70 -14.69
CA LEU A 131 7.80 22.69 -15.89
C LEU A 131 7.71 24.07 -16.54
N GLU A 132 8.06 25.13 -15.82
CA GLU A 132 8.15 26.51 -16.33
C GLU A 132 9.52 26.80 -16.98
N ASP A 133 10.46 25.85 -16.91
CA ASP A 133 11.78 26.01 -17.52
C ASP A 133 11.64 26.14 -19.05
N PRO A 134 12.04 27.28 -19.68
CA PRO A 134 11.89 27.50 -21.12
C PRO A 134 12.65 26.48 -21.97
N ASP A 135 13.71 25.88 -21.41
CA ASP A 135 14.56 24.92 -22.10
C ASP A 135 14.03 23.47 -21.98
N CYS A 136 12.92 23.24 -21.25
CA CYS A 136 12.31 21.91 -21.02
C CYS A 136 13.33 20.84 -20.60
N ARG A 137 14.30 21.21 -19.75
CA ARG A 137 15.36 20.30 -19.31
C ARG A 137 14.80 19.24 -18.36
N ASP A 138 15.43 18.08 -18.35
CA ASP A 138 15.11 17.04 -17.36
C ASP A 138 15.99 17.23 -16.11
N GLN A 139 15.43 16.95 -14.94
CA GLN A 139 16.19 16.86 -13.70
C GLN A 139 16.58 15.41 -13.42
N TYR A 140 17.79 15.21 -12.91
CA TYR A 140 18.22 13.91 -12.42
C TYR A 140 18.98 14.05 -11.10
N SER A 141 18.83 13.03 -10.25
CA SER A 141 19.50 12.96 -8.95
C SER A 141 20.70 12.01 -9.03
N VAL A 142 21.82 12.42 -8.47
CA VAL A 142 23.04 11.61 -8.36
C VAL A 142 23.34 11.37 -6.90
N ILE A 143 23.60 10.11 -6.55
CA ILE A 143 24.10 9.72 -5.24
C ILE A 143 25.59 9.46 -5.39
N PHE A 144 26.40 10.21 -4.67
CA PHE A 144 27.84 10.01 -4.57
C PHE A 144 28.14 9.14 -3.34
N GLU A 145 29.11 8.24 -3.48
CA GLU A 145 29.70 7.49 -2.36
C GLU A 145 28.63 6.84 -1.46
N SER A 146 27.62 6.23 -2.07
CA SER A 146 26.53 5.51 -1.38
C SER A 146 25.72 6.35 -0.38
N GLY A 147 25.64 7.68 -0.56
CA GLY A 147 24.80 8.57 0.25
C GLY A 147 25.55 9.65 1.01
N ASP A 148 26.89 9.66 0.96
CA ASP A 148 27.69 10.74 1.59
C ASP A 148 27.33 12.11 1.04
N ARG A 149 27.04 12.19 -0.27
CA ARG A 149 26.46 13.38 -0.91
C ARG A 149 25.39 12.98 -1.90
N THR A 150 24.29 13.71 -1.88
CA THR A 150 23.24 13.61 -2.90
C THR A 150 23.08 14.97 -3.54
N SER A 151 23.19 15.01 -4.86
CA SER A 151 23.08 16.24 -5.62
C SER A 151 22.06 16.09 -6.74
N ILE A 152 21.40 17.18 -7.09
CA ILE A 152 20.39 17.23 -8.14
C ILE A 152 20.92 18.14 -9.25
N PHE A 153 20.87 17.66 -10.47
CA PHE A 153 21.38 18.35 -11.65
C PHE A 153 20.28 18.54 -12.68
N TRP A 154 20.37 19.65 -13.41
CA TRP A 154 19.71 19.83 -14.70
C TRP A 154 20.52 19.16 -15.79
N ASN A 155 19.83 18.45 -16.67
CA ASN A 155 20.40 17.89 -17.88
C ASN A 155 20.49 18.98 -18.95
N ASP A 156 21.60 19.71 -18.98
CA ASP A 156 21.93 20.66 -20.04
C ASP A 156 22.81 19.98 -21.10
N ILE A 157 22.73 20.48 -22.34
CA ILE A 157 23.49 19.95 -23.48
C ILE A 157 24.99 20.23 -23.33
N LYS A 158 25.35 21.34 -22.66
CA LYS A 158 26.76 21.75 -22.49
C LYS A 158 27.39 21.10 -21.26
N GLU A 159 26.87 21.43 -20.08
CA GLU A 159 27.36 20.93 -18.80
C GLU A 159 26.21 20.80 -17.80
N PRO A 160 26.18 19.73 -16.99
CA PRO A 160 25.11 19.54 -16.03
C PRO A 160 25.14 20.64 -14.98
N VAL A 161 24.05 21.40 -14.88
CA VAL A 161 23.94 22.52 -13.93
C VAL A 161 23.46 21.98 -12.59
N GLN A 162 24.25 22.16 -11.55
CA GLN A 162 23.92 21.71 -10.21
C GLN A 162 22.87 22.63 -9.57
N ILE A 163 21.77 22.05 -9.08
CA ILE A 163 20.68 22.77 -8.42
C ILE A 163 20.92 22.81 -6.92
N GLU A 164 21.06 21.63 -6.32
CA GLU A 164 21.34 21.48 -4.89
C GLU A 164 22.37 20.38 -4.65
N ASP A 165 23.24 20.63 -3.68
CA ASP A 165 24.10 19.63 -3.04
C ASP A 165 23.77 19.53 -1.57
N ARG A 166 23.61 18.32 -1.05
CA ARG A 166 23.50 18.11 0.40
C ARG A 166 24.28 16.87 0.80
N ALA A 167 25.12 17.06 1.83
CA ALA A 167 25.82 15.96 2.48
C ALA A 167 24.83 15.13 3.31
N ARG A 168 24.91 13.80 3.21
CA ARG A 168 24.08 12.83 3.93
C ARG A 168 22.58 13.11 3.84
N TRP A 169 22.13 13.49 2.64
CA TRP A 169 20.70 13.75 2.40
C TRP A 169 19.87 12.46 2.40
N THR A 170 20.46 11.34 2.01
CA THR A 170 19.86 10.02 2.16
C THR A 170 20.90 9.01 2.62
N GLU A 171 20.48 7.97 3.33
CA GLU A 171 21.36 6.92 3.82
C GLU A 171 21.51 5.75 2.84
N THR A 172 20.54 5.54 1.94
CA THR A 172 20.54 4.36 1.06
C THR A 172 20.24 4.71 -0.39
N TYR A 173 19.07 5.26 -0.67
CA TYR A 173 18.61 5.53 -2.02
C TYR A 173 17.69 6.75 -2.08
N VAL A 174 17.50 7.29 -3.28
CA VAL A 174 16.61 8.42 -3.52
C VAL A 174 15.62 8.05 -4.61
N ARG A 175 14.35 8.41 -4.45
CA ARG A 175 13.31 8.10 -5.43
C ARG A 175 12.43 9.31 -5.69
N TRP A 176 12.31 9.67 -6.95
CA TRP A 176 11.35 10.67 -7.41
C TRP A 176 9.93 10.13 -7.38
N SER A 177 8.98 11.01 -7.11
CA SER A 177 7.57 10.72 -7.32
C SER A 177 7.25 10.59 -8.82
N PRO A 178 6.16 9.92 -9.21
CA PRO A 178 5.84 9.65 -10.61
C PRO A 178 5.76 10.88 -11.53
N LYS A 179 5.44 12.06 -10.98
CA LYS A 179 5.41 13.32 -11.74
C LYS A 179 6.57 14.26 -11.38
N GLY A 180 7.56 13.82 -10.59
CA GLY A 180 8.69 14.65 -10.19
C GLY A 180 8.35 15.79 -9.22
N THR A 181 7.13 15.81 -8.64
CA THR A 181 6.72 16.82 -7.65
C THR A 181 7.47 16.68 -6.33
N TYR A 182 7.79 15.44 -5.94
CA TYR A 182 8.43 15.11 -4.67
C TYR A 182 9.68 14.25 -4.87
N LEU A 183 10.66 14.48 -4.02
CA LEU A 183 11.83 13.62 -3.85
C LEU A 183 11.71 12.89 -2.51
N ALA A 184 11.74 11.55 -2.53
CA ALA A 184 11.78 10.74 -1.32
C ALA A 184 13.20 10.34 -0.96
N THR A 185 13.60 10.63 0.28
CA THR A 185 14.86 10.17 0.86
C THR A 185 14.61 9.12 1.93
N PHE A 186 15.50 8.14 1.99
CA PHE A 186 15.45 7.04 2.94
C PHE A 186 16.37 7.33 4.13
N HIS A 187 15.82 7.16 5.33
CA HIS A 187 16.54 7.23 6.60
C HIS A 187 16.11 6.07 7.50
N GLN A 188 16.98 5.64 8.42
CA GLN A 188 16.68 4.55 9.35
C GLN A 188 15.42 4.80 10.20
N ARG A 189 15.17 6.07 10.57
CA ARG A 189 14.01 6.48 11.38
C ARG A 189 12.72 6.66 10.58
N GLY A 190 12.79 6.70 9.25
CA GLY A 190 11.65 7.03 8.41
C GLY A 190 12.00 7.62 7.06
N ILE A 191 10.97 7.95 6.29
CA ILE A 191 11.10 8.54 4.96
C ILE A 191 10.79 10.01 5.05
N ALA A 192 11.54 10.84 4.34
CA ALA A 192 11.23 12.26 4.18
C ALA A 192 10.87 12.57 2.73
N LEU A 193 9.85 13.41 2.54
CA LEU A 193 9.49 13.97 1.25
C LEU A 193 9.97 15.42 1.17
N TRP A 194 10.67 15.71 0.09
CA TRP A 194 11.21 17.02 -0.23
C TRP A 194 10.56 17.53 -1.50
N GLY A 195 10.38 18.84 -1.61
CA GLY A 195 9.87 19.46 -2.82
C GLY A 195 10.04 20.97 -2.84
N GLY A 196 9.57 21.58 -3.93
CA GLY A 196 9.80 22.98 -4.25
C GLY A 196 11.20 23.25 -4.80
N GLU A 197 11.44 24.50 -5.20
CA GLU A 197 12.69 24.95 -5.84
C GLU A 197 13.95 24.66 -5.01
N LYS A 198 13.86 24.83 -3.69
CA LYS A 198 14.95 24.62 -2.73
C LYS A 198 14.87 23.31 -1.97
N PHE A 199 14.14 22.33 -2.52
CA PHE A 199 13.92 21.01 -1.92
C PHE A 199 13.77 21.07 -0.39
N LYS A 200 12.74 21.78 0.07
CA LYS A 200 12.44 21.88 1.49
C LYS A 200 11.68 20.64 1.92
N GLN A 201 11.85 20.25 3.17
CA GLN A 201 11.13 19.11 3.71
C GLN A 201 9.64 19.46 3.83
N ILE A 202 8.79 18.69 3.14
CA ILE A 202 7.33 18.88 3.12
C ILE A 202 6.70 17.98 4.17
N GLN A 203 7.02 16.69 4.14
CA GLN A 203 6.50 15.70 5.08
C GLN A 203 7.57 14.69 5.53
N ARG A 204 7.30 14.06 6.66
CA ARG A 204 8.09 12.97 7.22
C ARG A 204 7.17 11.85 7.66
N PHE A 205 7.48 10.63 7.25
CA PHE A 205 6.76 9.42 7.64
C PHE A 205 7.63 8.60 8.56
N SER A 206 7.22 8.50 9.82
CA SER A 206 7.92 7.71 10.84
C SER A 206 7.61 6.23 10.63
N HIS A 207 8.51 5.53 9.94
CA HIS A 207 8.46 4.09 9.73
C HIS A 207 9.89 3.57 9.74
N GLN A 208 10.26 2.80 10.77
CA GLN A 208 11.65 2.37 10.92
C GLN A 208 11.96 1.20 9.99
N GLY A 209 13.21 1.11 9.54
CA GLY A 209 13.67 -0.04 8.77
C GLY A 209 13.05 -0.18 7.38
N VAL A 210 12.52 0.90 6.81
CA VAL A 210 11.97 0.89 5.44
C VAL A 210 13.09 0.60 4.45
N GLN A 211 12.84 -0.36 3.57
CA GLN A 211 13.73 -0.67 2.45
C GLN A 211 13.13 -0.29 1.10
N LEU A 212 11.79 -0.32 0.98
CA LEU A 212 11.10 -0.07 -0.28
C LEU A 212 9.97 0.93 -0.07
N ILE A 213 9.80 1.82 -1.05
CA ILE A 213 8.66 2.74 -1.12
C ILE A 213 8.05 2.69 -2.51
N ASP A 214 6.77 3.02 -2.62
CA ASP A 214 6.08 3.17 -3.88
C ASP A 214 5.06 4.29 -3.78
N PHE A 215 4.92 5.05 -4.84
CA PHE A 215 4.00 6.17 -4.89
C PHE A 215 2.77 5.79 -5.68
N SER A 216 1.59 6.28 -5.26
CA SER A 216 0.45 6.23 -6.15
C SER A 216 0.72 7.06 -7.41
N PRO A 217 0.24 6.66 -8.60
CA PRO A 217 0.42 7.42 -9.85
C PRO A 217 -0.11 8.86 -9.79
N CYS A 218 -1.05 9.12 -8.88
CA CYS A 218 -1.63 10.44 -8.64
C CYS A 218 -0.90 11.27 -7.56
N GLU A 219 0.19 10.76 -6.96
CA GLU A 219 0.99 11.41 -5.91
C GLU A 219 0.20 11.78 -4.65
N ARG A 220 -0.90 11.05 -4.37
CA ARG A 220 -1.72 11.24 -3.16
C ARG A 220 -1.35 10.29 -2.03
N TYR A 221 -0.80 9.12 -2.35
CA TYR A 221 -0.49 8.08 -1.37
C TYR A 221 0.94 7.60 -1.52
N LEU A 222 1.58 7.32 -0.39
CA LEU A 222 2.90 6.70 -0.31
C LEU A 222 2.74 5.34 0.37
N VAL A 223 3.20 4.29 -0.27
CA VAL A 223 3.31 2.95 0.29
C VAL A 223 4.74 2.75 0.75
N THR A 224 4.91 2.23 1.95
CA THR A 224 6.21 2.01 2.58
C THR A 224 6.28 0.59 3.07
N PHE A 225 7.42 -0.06 2.90
CA PHE A 225 7.62 -1.44 3.26
C PHE A 225 8.89 -1.62 4.08
N SER A 226 8.71 -2.19 5.26
CA SER A 226 9.77 -2.64 6.16
C SER A 226 9.73 -4.17 6.22
N PRO A 227 10.85 -4.86 5.96
CA PRO A 227 10.95 -6.29 6.27
C PRO A 227 11.19 -6.53 7.77
N LEU A 228 11.61 -5.49 8.49
CA LEU A 228 11.75 -5.51 9.94
C LEU A 228 10.36 -5.33 10.55
N MET A 229 9.86 -6.34 11.26
CA MET A 229 8.60 -6.21 12.00
C MET A 229 8.80 -5.20 13.12
N ASP A 230 8.32 -3.98 12.90
CA ASP A 230 8.42 -2.87 13.83
C ASP A 230 7.45 -3.13 15.00
N THR A 231 7.98 -3.51 16.16
CA THR A 231 7.30 -3.76 17.45
C THR A 231 6.27 -4.91 17.50
N GLN A 232 6.20 -5.60 18.64
CA GLN A 232 5.25 -6.72 18.86
C GLN A 232 3.78 -6.29 18.91
N ASP A 233 3.50 -4.98 19.01
CA ASP A 233 2.15 -4.44 19.24
C ASP A 233 1.33 -4.24 17.95
N ASP A 234 1.97 -4.06 16.78
CA ASP A 234 1.27 -3.94 15.48
C ASP A 234 2.16 -4.40 14.32
N PRO A 235 2.14 -5.69 13.92
CA PRO A 235 3.06 -6.29 12.95
C PRO A 235 2.77 -5.89 11.48
N GLN A 236 2.60 -4.59 11.24
CA GLN A 236 2.27 -4.01 9.93
C GLN A 236 3.55 -3.67 9.16
N ALA A 237 4.10 -4.66 8.47
CA ALA A 237 5.26 -4.51 7.57
C ALA A 237 5.03 -3.49 6.44
N ILE A 238 3.79 -3.30 5.99
CA ILE A 238 3.47 -2.39 4.89
C ILE A 238 2.54 -1.30 5.39
N ILE A 239 2.90 -0.04 5.20
CA ILE A 239 2.08 1.09 5.64
C ILE A 239 1.79 2.01 4.45
N ILE A 240 0.51 2.34 4.29
CA ILE A 240 0.01 3.34 3.34
C ILE A 240 -0.23 4.65 4.07
N TRP A 241 0.44 5.69 3.58
CA TRP A 241 0.38 7.06 4.06
C TRP A 241 -0.35 7.94 3.06
N ASP A 242 -1.05 8.94 3.58
CA ASP A 242 -1.59 10.03 2.76
C ASP A 242 -0.58 11.18 2.72
N ILE A 243 -0.15 11.54 1.51
CA ILE A 243 0.90 12.53 1.26
C ILE A 243 0.41 13.95 1.56
N LEU A 244 -0.90 14.20 1.54
CA LEU A 244 -1.42 15.53 1.86
C LEU A 244 -1.55 15.73 3.36
N THR A 245 -2.05 14.72 4.07
CA THR A 245 -2.31 14.81 5.52
C THR A 245 -1.14 14.36 6.39
N GLY A 246 -0.19 13.59 5.85
CA GLY A 246 0.91 13.01 6.60
C GLY A 246 0.51 11.82 7.48
N GLN A 247 -0.77 11.41 7.44
CA GLN A 247 -1.33 10.41 8.34
C GLN A 247 -1.21 9.00 7.78
N LYS A 248 -0.97 8.03 8.68
CA LYS A 248 -1.09 6.60 8.43
C LYS A 248 -2.55 6.29 8.14
N LYS A 249 -2.89 5.89 6.91
CA LYS A 249 -4.27 5.50 6.56
C LYS A 249 -4.54 4.05 6.92
N ARG A 250 -3.64 3.16 6.53
CA ARG A 250 -3.81 1.72 6.74
C ARG A 250 -2.46 1.03 6.72
N GLY A 251 -2.30 -0.01 7.53
CA GLY A 251 -1.19 -0.94 7.38
C GLY A 251 -1.66 -2.36 7.10
N PHE A 252 -0.74 -3.14 6.54
CA PHE A 252 -0.96 -4.49 6.08
C PHE A 252 0.21 -5.37 6.51
N HIS A 253 -0.14 -6.61 6.84
CA HIS A 253 0.81 -7.68 7.10
C HIS A 253 1.44 -8.16 5.78
N CYS A 254 2.72 -8.53 5.84
CA CYS A 254 3.43 -9.15 4.74
C CYS A 254 3.57 -10.66 5.02
N GLU A 255 2.84 -11.48 4.27
CA GLU A 255 2.84 -12.95 4.46
C GLU A 255 3.89 -13.67 3.59
N ASN A 256 4.44 -13.03 2.55
CA ASN A 256 5.44 -13.64 1.66
C ASN A 256 6.28 -12.58 0.94
N SER A 257 7.53 -12.96 0.60
CA SER A 257 8.44 -12.18 -0.26
C SER A 257 7.96 -12.15 -1.71
N ALA A 258 6.80 -11.56 -1.95
CA ALA A 258 6.32 -11.25 -3.29
C ALA A 258 7.16 -10.10 -3.88
N HIS A 259 7.39 -10.12 -5.19
CA HIS A 259 8.12 -9.06 -5.88
C HIS A 259 7.44 -7.70 -5.66
N TRP A 260 8.23 -6.71 -5.23
CA TRP A 260 7.76 -5.34 -5.13
C TRP A 260 7.53 -4.74 -6.53
N PRO A 261 6.47 -3.94 -6.74
CA PRO A 261 5.43 -3.54 -5.79
C PRO A 261 4.36 -4.60 -5.55
N ILE A 262 4.06 -4.88 -4.28
CA ILE A 262 2.99 -5.80 -3.86
C ILE A 262 1.58 -5.22 -4.05
N PHE A 263 1.48 -3.89 -3.94
CA PHE A 263 0.27 -3.13 -4.16
C PHE A 263 0.42 -2.42 -5.48
N LYS A 264 -0.34 -2.88 -6.48
CA LYS A 264 -0.37 -2.21 -7.78
C LYS A 264 -1.58 -1.28 -7.79
N TRP A 265 -1.34 -0.02 -8.16
CA TRP A 265 -2.35 1.03 -8.22
C TRP A 265 -3.02 1.09 -9.59
N SER A 266 -4.28 1.51 -9.61
CA SER A 266 -4.94 1.95 -10.84
C SER A 266 -4.32 3.27 -11.33
N HIS A 267 -4.45 3.55 -12.62
CA HIS A 267 -3.89 4.75 -13.26
C HIS A 267 -4.37 6.07 -12.64
N ASP A 268 -5.64 6.12 -12.17
CA ASP A 268 -6.24 7.25 -11.48
C ASP A 268 -5.92 7.30 -9.97
N GLY A 269 -5.33 6.22 -9.43
CA GLY A 269 -5.10 6.01 -8.01
C GLY A 269 -6.39 5.86 -7.20
N LYS A 270 -7.54 5.58 -7.84
CA LYS A 270 -8.81 5.34 -7.15
C LYS A 270 -8.83 3.98 -6.47
N PHE A 271 -8.23 2.98 -7.10
CA PHE A 271 -8.16 1.62 -6.61
C PHE A 271 -6.72 1.16 -6.47
N PHE A 272 -6.50 0.20 -5.57
CA PHE A 272 -5.26 -0.56 -5.51
C PHE A 272 -5.59 -2.00 -5.18
N ALA A 273 -4.78 -2.92 -5.69
CA ALA A 273 -5.01 -4.34 -5.51
C ALA A 273 -3.77 -5.03 -4.96
N ARG A 274 -4.04 -6.05 -4.15
CA ARG A 274 -3.04 -7.00 -3.65
C ARG A 274 -3.49 -8.41 -3.98
N MET A 275 -2.56 -9.19 -4.47
CA MET A 275 -2.75 -10.60 -4.73
C MET A 275 -2.24 -11.43 -3.55
N THR A 276 -3.08 -12.36 -3.12
CA THR A 276 -2.72 -13.51 -2.28
C THR A 276 -2.89 -14.75 -3.14
N SER A 277 -2.33 -15.90 -2.74
CA SER A 277 -2.33 -17.14 -3.54
C SER A 277 -3.68 -17.51 -4.17
N ASP A 278 -4.79 -17.29 -3.45
CA ASP A 278 -6.13 -17.66 -3.89
C ASP A 278 -7.13 -16.49 -3.96
N THR A 279 -6.68 -15.27 -3.66
CA THR A 279 -7.59 -14.12 -3.64
C THR A 279 -6.94 -12.86 -4.19
N LEU A 280 -7.71 -12.12 -4.98
CA LEU A 280 -7.38 -10.75 -5.38
C LEU A 280 -8.20 -9.80 -4.52
N SER A 281 -7.52 -9.11 -3.59
CA SER A 281 -8.13 -8.12 -2.71
C SER A 281 -7.97 -6.74 -3.33
N ILE A 282 -9.11 -6.09 -3.63
CA ILE A 282 -9.16 -4.76 -4.23
C ILE A 282 -9.65 -3.78 -3.18
N TYR A 283 -8.91 -2.69 -3.00
CA TYR A 283 -9.20 -1.65 -2.05
C TYR A 283 -9.54 -0.35 -2.78
N GLU A 284 -10.39 0.46 -2.16
CA GLU A 284 -10.87 1.73 -2.69
C GLU A 284 -10.36 2.92 -1.86
N THR A 285 -9.92 3.97 -2.54
CA THR A 285 -9.57 5.26 -1.94
C THR A 285 -10.79 6.19 -1.93
N PRO A 286 -10.95 7.09 -0.93
CA PRO A 286 -9.94 7.52 0.05
C PRO A 286 -9.94 6.74 1.38
N SER A 287 -10.97 5.92 1.64
CA SER A 287 -11.13 5.20 2.92
C SER A 287 -10.16 4.05 3.10
N MET A 288 -9.47 3.63 2.03
CA MET A 288 -8.64 2.41 1.98
C MET A 288 -9.44 1.15 2.32
N GLY A 289 -10.78 1.21 2.19
CA GLY A 289 -11.69 0.11 2.46
C GLY A 289 -11.58 -1.00 1.41
N LEU A 290 -12.02 -2.21 1.76
CA LEU A 290 -12.13 -3.29 0.76
C LEU A 290 -13.35 -3.01 -0.12
N LEU A 291 -13.16 -3.01 -1.44
CA LEU A 291 -14.23 -2.76 -2.42
C LEU A 291 -15.36 -3.78 -2.18
N ASP A 292 -16.61 -3.30 -2.11
CA ASP A 292 -17.84 -4.07 -1.77
C ASP A 292 -17.72 -5.00 -0.55
N LYS A 293 -16.74 -4.76 0.35
CA LYS A 293 -16.41 -5.63 1.49
C LYS A 293 -16.14 -7.09 1.09
N LYS A 294 -15.80 -7.36 -0.17
CA LYS A 294 -15.56 -8.71 -0.70
C LYS A 294 -14.31 -8.76 -1.57
N SER A 295 -13.39 -9.66 -1.22
CA SER A 295 -12.27 -10.02 -2.09
C SER A 295 -12.72 -10.97 -3.20
N LEU A 296 -12.09 -10.90 -4.36
CA LEU A 296 -12.33 -11.82 -5.46
C LEU A 296 -11.60 -13.14 -5.18
N LYS A 297 -12.34 -14.23 -5.08
CA LYS A 297 -11.76 -15.58 -4.95
C LYS A 297 -11.39 -16.08 -6.34
N ILE A 298 -10.11 -16.04 -6.66
CA ILE A 298 -9.55 -16.48 -7.94
C ILE A 298 -8.32 -17.30 -7.57
N ASN A 299 -8.42 -18.61 -7.70
CA ASN A 299 -7.38 -19.52 -7.29
C ASN A 299 -6.22 -19.49 -8.28
N GLY A 300 -4.98 -19.48 -7.77
CA GLY A 300 -3.78 -19.66 -8.57
C GLY A 300 -3.40 -18.48 -9.47
N ILE A 301 -3.77 -17.24 -9.14
CA ILE A 301 -3.29 -16.09 -9.92
C ILE A 301 -1.76 -16.02 -9.81
N ARG A 302 -1.09 -15.94 -10.96
CA ARG A 302 0.38 -15.83 -11.02
C ARG A 302 0.85 -14.39 -11.07
N ASP A 303 0.19 -13.58 -11.90
CA ASP A 303 0.45 -12.15 -11.97
C ASP A 303 -0.81 -11.38 -12.39
N PHE A 304 -0.85 -10.10 -12.04
CA PHE A 304 -1.87 -9.17 -12.46
C PHE A 304 -1.27 -7.80 -12.76
N SER A 305 -1.84 -7.06 -13.71
CA SER A 305 -1.43 -5.70 -14.05
C SER A 305 -2.65 -4.84 -14.34
N TRP A 306 -2.60 -3.60 -13.87
CA TRP A 306 -3.59 -2.58 -14.22
C TRP A 306 -3.35 -2.04 -15.62
N SER A 307 -4.44 -1.71 -16.30
CA SER A 307 -4.39 -0.91 -17.52
C SER A 307 -3.99 0.53 -17.17
N PRO A 308 -3.04 1.13 -17.91
CA PRO A 308 -2.57 2.49 -17.62
C PRO A 308 -3.53 3.59 -18.12
N GLY A 309 -4.53 3.26 -18.94
CA GLY A 309 -5.53 4.22 -19.42
C GLY A 309 -6.97 3.95 -18.99
N GLY A 310 -7.20 2.90 -18.19
CA GLY A 310 -8.53 2.52 -17.76
C GLY A 310 -8.52 1.70 -16.48
N ASN A 311 -9.67 1.64 -15.81
CA ASN A 311 -9.83 0.84 -14.58
C ASN A 311 -10.12 -0.62 -14.95
N ILE A 312 -9.18 -1.25 -15.63
CA ILE A 312 -9.23 -2.66 -16.05
C ILE A 312 -8.02 -3.37 -15.46
N ILE A 313 -8.23 -4.54 -14.88
CA ILE A 313 -7.17 -5.46 -14.44
C ILE A 313 -7.04 -6.57 -15.48
N ALA A 314 -5.81 -6.79 -15.96
CA ALA A 314 -5.44 -8.05 -16.58
C ALA A 314 -4.82 -8.95 -15.52
N PHE A 315 -5.27 -10.19 -15.43
CA PHE A 315 -4.59 -11.21 -14.64
C PHE A 315 -4.57 -12.51 -15.42
N TRP A 316 -3.62 -13.37 -15.07
CA TRP A 316 -3.51 -14.68 -15.69
C TRP A 316 -3.41 -15.78 -14.63
N VAL A 317 -4.04 -16.91 -14.96
CA VAL A 317 -4.07 -18.12 -14.16
C VAL A 317 -3.46 -19.22 -15.01
N PRO A 318 -2.45 -19.96 -14.49
CA PRO A 318 -1.84 -21.09 -15.19
C PRO A 318 -2.80 -22.28 -15.24
N GLU A 319 -2.41 -23.33 -15.94
CA GLU A 319 -3.15 -24.59 -15.95
C GLU A 319 -3.18 -25.20 -14.55
N ASP A 320 -4.36 -25.62 -14.11
CA ASP A 320 -4.56 -26.38 -12.87
C ASP A 320 -5.49 -27.56 -13.15
N LYS A 321 -4.92 -28.77 -13.13
CA LYS A 321 -5.60 -30.05 -13.39
C LYS A 321 -6.42 -30.01 -14.68
N ASP A 322 -7.74 -29.84 -14.56
CA ASP A 322 -8.71 -29.84 -15.66
C ASP A 322 -9.02 -28.43 -16.19
N ILE A 323 -8.53 -27.38 -15.53
CA ILE A 323 -8.76 -25.99 -15.89
C ILE A 323 -7.60 -25.50 -16.78
N PRO A 324 -7.87 -25.06 -18.03
CA PRO A 324 -6.83 -24.52 -18.89
C PRO A 324 -6.31 -23.19 -18.36
N ALA A 325 -5.09 -22.82 -18.76
CA ALA A 325 -4.57 -21.49 -18.48
C ALA A 325 -5.50 -20.45 -19.10
N ARG A 326 -5.70 -19.33 -18.40
CA ARG A 326 -6.54 -18.25 -18.93
C ARG A 326 -5.96 -16.89 -18.59
N VAL A 327 -6.04 -16.00 -19.57
CA VAL A 327 -5.84 -14.57 -19.38
C VAL A 327 -7.21 -13.92 -19.32
N THR A 328 -7.44 -13.16 -18.26
CA THR A 328 -8.73 -12.50 -18.01
C THR A 328 -8.53 -11.02 -17.89
N LEU A 329 -9.37 -10.28 -18.61
CA LEU A 329 -9.53 -8.84 -18.51
C LEU A 329 -10.80 -8.57 -17.72
N MET A 330 -10.67 -7.89 -16.59
CA MET A 330 -11.76 -7.56 -15.68
C MET A 330 -11.90 -6.05 -15.54
N GLN A 331 -13.11 -5.54 -15.72
CA GLN A 331 -13.41 -4.12 -15.54
C GLN A 331 -13.80 -3.82 -14.09
N LEU A 332 -13.35 -2.68 -13.58
CA LEU A 332 -13.73 -2.15 -12.28
C LEU A 332 -14.45 -0.80 -12.41
N PRO A 333 -15.45 -0.52 -11.57
CA PRO A 333 -15.86 -1.27 -10.36
C PRO A 333 -16.84 -2.44 -10.60
N SER A 334 -17.29 -2.68 -11.85
CA SER A 334 -18.32 -3.68 -12.15
C SER A 334 -17.91 -5.13 -11.85
N ARG A 335 -16.60 -5.42 -11.76
CA ARG A 335 -16.00 -6.77 -11.60
C ARG A 335 -16.41 -7.74 -12.71
N GLN A 336 -16.86 -7.21 -13.85
CA GLN A 336 -17.25 -8.01 -14.99
C GLN A 336 -16.01 -8.39 -15.80
N GLU A 337 -15.91 -9.67 -16.15
CA GLU A 337 -14.89 -10.16 -17.07
C GLU A 337 -15.29 -9.75 -18.50
N ILE A 338 -14.59 -8.74 -19.03
CA ILE A 338 -14.85 -8.22 -20.38
C ILE A 338 -14.36 -9.18 -21.45
N ARG A 339 -13.27 -9.89 -21.17
CA ARG A 339 -12.68 -10.85 -22.10
C ARG A 339 -11.91 -11.91 -21.33
N VAL A 340 -12.15 -13.16 -21.67
CA VAL A 340 -11.39 -14.31 -21.21
C VAL A 340 -10.81 -15.03 -22.41
N ARG A 341 -9.52 -15.35 -22.34
CA ARG A 341 -8.80 -16.08 -23.37
C ARG A 341 -8.15 -17.30 -22.76
N ASN A 342 -8.63 -18.47 -23.16
CA ASN A 342 -8.09 -19.75 -22.72
C ASN A 342 -6.88 -20.12 -23.58
N LEU A 343 -5.84 -20.61 -22.93
CA LEU A 343 -4.55 -21.01 -23.48
C LEU A 343 -4.24 -22.43 -23.02
N PHE A 344 -3.45 -23.16 -23.81
CA PHE A 344 -3.10 -24.55 -23.54
C PHE A 344 -1.60 -24.79 -23.71
N ASN A 345 -1.06 -25.70 -22.91
CA ASN A 345 0.37 -26.02 -22.76
C ASN A 345 1.23 -24.76 -22.50
N VAL A 346 0.77 -23.89 -21.61
CA VAL A 346 1.47 -22.65 -21.25
C VAL A 346 2.47 -22.91 -20.12
N VAL A 347 3.71 -22.45 -20.32
CA VAL A 347 4.76 -22.49 -19.30
C VAL A 347 4.79 -21.18 -18.51
N ASP A 348 4.80 -20.05 -19.21
CA ASP A 348 4.85 -18.72 -18.60
C ASP A 348 4.07 -17.69 -19.43
N CYS A 349 3.58 -16.66 -18.76
CA CYS A 349 2.81 -15.56 -19.34
C CYS A 349 3.28 -14.23 -18.77
N LYS A 350 3.66 -13.30 -19.66
CA LYS A 350 3.99 -11.91 -19.28
C LYS A 350 3.01 -10.93 -19.89
N LEU A 351 2.50 -10.01 -19.07
CA LEU A 351 1.51 -9.02 -19.45
C LEU A 351 2.21 -7.68 -19.74
N HIS A 352 2.13 -7.22 -20.99
CA HIS A 352 2.74 -5.97 -21.45
C HIS A 352 1.67 -5.00 -21.97
N TRP A 353 1.32 -4.03 -21.13
CA TRP A 353 0.40 -2.96 -21.50
C TRP A 353 1.09 -1.89 -22.35
N GLN A 354 0.36 -1.38 -23.36
CA GLN A 354 0.72 -0.13 -24.04
C GLN A 354 0.41 1.06 -23.11
N LYS A 355 1.20 2.13 -23.19
CA LYS A 355 1.18 3.26 -22.23
C LYS A 355 -0.17 3.97 -22.07
N ASN A 356 -0.99 4.02 -23.12
CA ASN A 356 -2.35 4.59 -23.10
C ASN A 356 -3.44 3.55 -22.77
N GLY A 357 -3.06 2.28 -22.61
CA GLY A 357 -3.99 1.17 -22.35
C GLY A 357 -4.78 0.71 -23.57
N ASP A 358 -4.38 1.11 -24.78
CA ASP A 358 -5.09 0.77 -26.01
C ASP A 358 -4.88 -0.70 -26.43
N TYR A 359 -3.71 -1.24 -26.09
CA TYR A 359 -3.30 -2.61 -26.39
C TYR A 359 -2.74 -3.30 -25.15
N LEU A 360 -3.04 -4.59 -25.02
CA LEU A 360 -2.34 -5.51 -24.11
C LEU A 360 -1.68 -6.59 -24.95
N CYS A 361 -0.36 -6.71 -24.86
CA CYS A 361 0.36 -7.85 -25.39
C CYS A 361 0.57 -8.87 -24.27
N VAL A 362 0.14 -10.11 -24.49
CA VAL A 362 0.48 -11.23 -23.63
C VAL A 362 1.56 -12.02 -24.36
N LYS A 363 2.77 -12.05 -23.79
CA LYS A 363 3.82 -12.98 -24.20
C LYS A 363 3.51 -14.33 -23.55
N VAL A 364 3.19 -15.33 -24.36
CA VAL A 364 2.85 -16.68 -23.93
C VAL A 364 3.96 -17.62 -24.38
N ASP A 365 4.70 -18.17 -23.43
CA ASP A 365 5.71 -19.18 -23.70
C ASP A 365 5.05 -20.57 -23.63
N ARG A 366 5.07 -21.31 -24.74
CA ARG A 366 4.42 -22.62 -24.89
C ARG A 366 5.43 -23.73 -25.16
N THR A 367 5.13 -24.91 -24.64
CA THR A 367 5.86 -26.14 -24.98
C THR A 367 4.91 -27.09 -25.72
N PRO A 368 5.01 -27.20 -27.05
CA PRO A 368 4.17 -28.11 -27.81
C PRO A 368 4.33 -29.56 -27.35
N LYS A 369 3.24 -30.33 -27.34
CA LYS A 369 3.28 -31.75 -27.00
C LYS A 369 4.19 -32.49 -27.99
N GLY A 370 5.27 -33.09 -27.50
CA GLY A 370 6.21 -33.89 -28.29
C GLY A 370 7.46 -33.14 -28.79
N THR A 371 7.64 -31.86 -28.45
CA THR A 371 8.87 -31.11 -28.76
C THR A 371 9.37 -30.40 -27.50
N GLN A 372 10.68 -30.45 -27.24
CA GLN A 372 11.31 -29.64 -26.17
C GLN A 372 11.53 -28.18 -26.59
N ALA A 373 11.21 -27.82 -27.83
CA ALA A 373 11.38 -26.46 -28.34
C ALA A 373 10.31 -25.53 -27.77
N LEU A 374 10.74 -24.48 -27.10
CA LEU A 374 9.88 -23.41 -26.62
C LEU A 374 9.41 -22.56 -27.81
N VAL A 375 8.11 -22.40 -27.96
CA VAL A 375 7.52 -21.49 -28.94
C VAL A 375 6.86 -20.35 -28.20
N THR A 376 7.15 -19.12 -28.60
CA THR A 376 6.58 -17.93 -27.97
C THR A 376 5.51 -17.32 -28.87
N ASN A 377 4.32 -17.15 -28.32
CA ASN A 377 3.21 -16.48 -28.98
C ASN A 377 2.95 -15.13 -28.32
N PHE A 378 2.77 -14.11 -29.14
CA PHE A 378 2.23 -12.84 -28.69
C PHE A 378 0.74 -12.78 -29.00
N GLU A 379 -0.07 -12.67 -27.97
CA GLU A 379 -1.50 -12.41 -28.10
C GLU A 379 -1.77 -10.94 -27.80
N ILE A 380 -2.12 -10.17 -28.82
CA ILE A 380 -2.35 -8.72 -28.73
C ILE A 380 -3.85 -8.46 -28.69
N PHE A 381 -4.31 -7.98 -27.53
CA PHE A 381 -5.70 -7.60 -27.27
C PHE A 381 -5.89 -6.13 -27.63
N ARG A 382 -6.91 -5.84 -28.45
CA ARG A 382 -7.25 -4.47 -28.86
C ARG A 382 -8.40 -3.93 -28.01
N MET A 383 -8.08 -3.06 -27.05
CA MET A 383 -9.02 -2.63 -26.01
C MET A 383 -10.05 -1.61 -26.49
N ARG A 384 -9.75 -0.86 -27.56
CA ARG A 384 -10.63 0.18 -28.12
C ARG A 384 -11.68 -0.36 -29.09
N GLU A 385 -11.51 -1.58 -29.57
CA GLU A 385 -12.41 -2.19 -30.54
C GLU A 385 -13.52 -3.01 -29.85
N LYS A 386 -14.69 -3.07 -30.48
CA LYS A 386 -15.82 -3.85 -29.95
C LYS A 386 -15.44 -5.33 -29.83
N GLN A 387 -15.84 -5.95 -28.72
CA GLN A 387 -15.56 -7.34 -28.36
C GLN A 387 -14.09 -7.69 -28.08
N VAL A 388 -13.17 -6.70 -28.07
CA VAL A 388 -11.75 -6.90 -27.77
C VAL A 388 -11.14 -8.02 -28.64
N PRO A 389 -10.95 -7.78 -29.95
CA PRO A 389 -10.33 -8.76 -30.83
C PRO A 389 -8.88 -9.04 -30.38
N VAL A 390 -8.44 -10.27 -30.65
CA VAL A 390 -7.13 -10.78 -30.25
C VAL A 390 -6.39 -11.22 -31.49
N ASP A 391 -5.26 -10.58 -31.76
CA ASP A 391 -4.36 -10.95 -32.85
C ASP A 391 -3.22 -11.80 -32.30
N VAL A 392 -2.86 -12.85 -33.02
CA VAL A 392 -1.82 -13.80 -32.61
C VAL A 392 -0.63 -13.66 -33.54
N VAL A 393 0.55 -13.40 -32.98
CA VAL A 393 1.83 -13.42 -33.69
C VAL A 393 2.67 -14.54 -33.09
N GLU A 394 2.94 -15.56 -33.89
CA GLU A 394 3.77 -16.69 -33.49
C GLU A 394 5.24 -16.41 -33.84
N MET A 395 6.13 -16.65 -32.88
CA MET A 395 7.58 -16.60 -33.07
C MET A 395 8.22 -17.91 -32.62
N LYS A 396 9.05 -18.47 -33.51
CA LYS A 396 9.75 -19.74 -33.28
C LYS A 396 11.07 -19.57 -32.53
N GLU A 397 11.60 -18.36 -32.50
CA GLU A 397 12.85 -18.04 -31.81
C GLU A 397 12.59 -17.64 -30.36
N SER A 398 13.58 -17.84 -29.49
CA SER A 398 13.48 -17.44 -28.09
C SER A 398 13.43 -15.92 -27.98
N ILE A 399 12.51 -15.42 -27.14
CA ILE A 399 12.28 -13.99 -26.97
C ILE A 399 12.90 -13.51 -25.67
N ILE A 400 13.77 -12.51 -25.79
CA ILE A 400 14.51 -11.91 -24.68
C ILE A 400 13.72 -10.74 -24.12
N ALA A 401 13.28 -9.82 -24.98
CA ALA A 401 12.63 -8.59 -24.56
C ALA A 401 11.50 -8.17 -25.52
N PHE A 402 10.52 -7.48 -24.96
CA PHE A 402 9.39 -6.91 -25.67
C PHE A 402 9.14 -5.50 -25.13
N ALA A 403 8.97 -4.51 -26.01
CA ALA A 403 8.65 -3.15 -25.60
C ALA A 403 7.74 -2.44 -26.61
N TRP A 404 6.65 -1.85 -26.11
CA TRP A 404 5.76 -0.98 -26.87
C TRP A 404 6.38 0.40 -27.12
N GLU A 405 6.11 0.98 -28.29
CA GLU A 405 6.32 2.41 -28.53
C GLU A 405 5.39 3.22 -27.59
N PRO A 406 5.93 4.15 -26.79
CA PRO A 406 5.14 5.05 -25.98
C PRO A 406 4.17 5.86 -26.85
N ASN A 407 2.90 5.92 -26.45
CA ASN A 407 1.84 6.66 -27.14
C ASN A 407 1.59 6.23 -28.61
N GLY A 408 2.14 5.10 -29.04
CA GLY A 408 2.00 4.59 -30.41
C GLY A 408 1.40 3.19 -30.49
N SER A 409 1.34 2.65 -31.70
CA SER A 409 0.89 1.29 -32.01
C SER A 409 2.00 0.41 -32.60
N LYS A 410 3.26 0.85 -32.49
CA LYS A 410 4.44 0.07 -32.88
C LYS A 410 5.03 -0.63 -31.66
N PHE A 411 5.73 -1.73 -31.87
CA PHE A 411 6.49 -2.41 -30.82
C PHE A 411 7.76 -3.04 -31.37
N ALA A 412 8.73 -3.24 -30.50
CA ALA A 412 9.97 -3.92 -30.81
C ALA A 412 10.10 -5.21 -29.99
N VAL A 413 10.67 -6.23 -30.62
CA VAL A 413 10.94 -7.53 -30.02
C VAL A 413 12.41 -7.86 -30.23
N LEU A 414 13.10 -8.23 -29.15
CA LEU A 414 14.42 -8.85 -29.21
C LEU A 414 14.26 -10.37 -29.13
N HIS A 415 14.76 -11.06 -30.14
CA HIS A 415 14.67 -12.51 -30.28
C HIS A 415 16.00 -13.12 -30.73
N GLY A 416 16.17 -14.42 -30.50
CA GLY A 416 17.39 -15.15 -30.81
C GLY A 416 18.23 -15.43 -29.56
N GLU A 417 19.34 -16.13 -29.76
CA GLU A 417 20.24 -16.55 -28.69
C GLU A 417 21.55 -15.77 -28.73
N THR A 418 22.16 -15.54 -27.57
CA THR A 418 23.48 -14.93 -27.49
C THR A 418 24.51 -15.82 -28.21
N PRO A 419 25.31 -15.30 -29.16
CA PRO A 419 25.61 -13.88 -29.42
C PRO A 419 24.86 -13.25 -30.60
N ARG A 420 23.90 -13.94 -31.24
CA ARG A 420 23.18 -13.48 -32.44
C ARG A 420 21.75 -13.08 -32.06
N ILE A 421 21.61 -11.94 -31.40
CA ILE A 421 20.30 -11.38 -31.10
C ILE A 421 19.82 -10.58 -32.31
N SER A 422 18.60 -10.82 -32.76
CA SER A 422 17.93 -10.03 -33.78
C SER A 422 16.85 -9.16 -33.13
N VAL A 423 16.64 -7.97 -33.70
CA VAL A 423 15.56 -7.07 -33.31
C VAL A 423 14.56 -6.98 -34.44
N SER A 424 13.29 -7.21 -34.14
CA SER A 424 12.19 -7.07 -35.10
C SER A 424 11.22 -5.99 -34.65
N PHE A 425 10.88 -5.09 -35.58
CA PHE A 425 9.95 -3.99 -35.39
C PHE A 425 8.62 -4.30 -36.04
N TYR A 426 7.54 -4.19 -35.28
CA TYR A 426 6.18 -4.47 -35.72
C TYR A 426 5.30 -3.23 -35.62
N HIS A 427 4.31 -3.16 -36.49
CA HIS A 427 3.28 -2.14 -36.47
C HIS A 427 1.89 -2.78 -36.49
N VAL A 428 1.05 -2.39 -35.54
CA VAL A 428 -0.37 -2.73 -35.54
C VAL A 428 -1.10 -1.70 -36.40
N LYS A 429 -1.58 -2.11 -37.58
CA LYS A 429 -2.39 -1.27 -38.46
C LYS A 429 -3.82 -1.18 -37.96
N ASN A 430 -4.50 -0.07 -38.30
CA ASN A 430 -5.91 0.16 -37.95
C ASN A 430 -6.88 -0.88 -38.54
N ASN A 431 -6.47 -1.64 -39.55
CA ASN A 431 -7.25 -2.74 -40.10
C ASN A 431 -7.15 -4.04 -39.28
N GLY A 432 -6.45 -4.01 -38.14
CA GLY A 432 -6.24 -5.17 -37.26
C GLY A 432 -5.15 -6.12 -37.69
N LYS A 433 -4.38 -5.81 -38.75
CA LYS A 433 -3.23 -6.62 -39.14
C LYS A 433 -1.96 -6.12 -38.47
N ILE A 434 -1.18 -7.04 -37.95
CA ILE A 434 0.15 -6.79 -37.43
C ILE A 434 1.14 -7.07 -38.55
N GLU A 435 1.92 -6.07 -38.93
CA GLU A 435 2.92 -6.20 -39.97
C GLU A 435 4.32 -6.02 -39.39
N LEU A 436 5.25 -6.86 -39.83
CA LEU A 436 6.67 -6.70 -39.59
C LEU A 436 7.18 -5.56 -40.49
N ILE A 437 7.69 -4.50 -39.87
CA ILE A 437 8.26 -3.35 -40.57
C ILE A 437 9.67 -3.69 -41.06
N LYS A 438 10.52 -4.14 -40.12
CA LYS A 438 11.92 -4.39 -40.39
C LYS A 438 12.52 -5.28 -39.30
N THR A 439 13.44 -6.14 -39.72
CA THR A 439 14.30 -6.90 -38.82
C THR A 439 15.74 -6.44 -39.00
N PHE A 440 16.46 -6.27 -37.90
CA PHE A 440 17.90 -6.08 -37.90
C PHE A 440 18.55 -7.25 -37.20
N ASP A 441 19.36 -7.99 -37.95
CA ASP A 441 20.02 -9.17 -37.44
C ASP A 441 21.36 -8.85 -36.76
N LYS A 442 21.81 -9.79 -35.90
CA LYS A 442 23.15 -9.82 -35.30
C LYS A 442 23.53 -8.57 -34.50
N GLN A 443 22.62 -8.14 -33.64
CA GLN A 443 22.84 -7.09 -32.64
C GLN A 443 23.33 -7.69 -31.31
N GLN A 444 24.00 -6.87 -30.50
CA GLN A 444 24.39 -7.20 -29.12
C GLN A 444 23.51 -6.45 -28.11
N ALA A 445 22.20 -6.37 -28.37
CA ALA A 445 21.25 -5.69 -27.51
C ALA A 445 20.45 -6.71 -26.69
N ASN A 446 20.29 -6.47 -25.40
CA ASN A 446 19.43 -7.26 -24.51
C ASN A 446 18.28 -6.44 -23.90
N THR A 447 18.35 -5.11 -24.01
CA THR A 447 17.36 -4.20 -23.43
C THR A 447 16.89 -3.18 -24.46
N ILE A 448 15.61 -2.83 -24.41
CA ILE A 448 14.96 -1.87 -25.30
C ILE A 448 14.48 -0.68 -24.47
N PHE A 449 14.93 0.52 -24.81
CA PHE A 449 14.45 1.77 -24.21
C PHE A 449 13.89 2.69 -25.28
N TRP A 450 12.59 3.00 -25.19
CA TRP A 450 11.95 3.92 -26.11
C TRP A 450 12.01 5.36 -25.59
N SER A 451 12.16 6.31 -26.51
CA SER A 451 11.92 7.72 -26.20
C SER A 451 10.46 7.92 -25.76
N PRO A 452 10.18 8.73 -24.72
CA PRO A 452 8.81 9.05 -24.30
C PRO A 452 7.95 9.69 -25.40
N GLN A 453 8.57 10.37 -26.38
CA GLN A 453 7.89 10.94 -27.56
C GLN A 453 7.62 9.91 -28.66
N GLY A 454 8.12 8.67 -28.49
CA GLY A 454 8.16 7.66 -29.55
C GLY A 454 9.26 7.94 -30.57
N GLN A 455 9.12 7.35 -31.76
CA GLN A 455 10.05 7.45 -32.91
C GLN A 455 11.46 6.87 -32.69
N PHE A 456 12.15 7.30 -31.64
CA PHE A 456 13.49 6.83 -31.30
C PHE A 456 13.43 5.68 -30.30
N VAL A 457 14.26 4.68 -30.54
CA VAL A 457 14.47 3.54 -29.67
C VAL A 457 15.96 3.30 -29.51
N VAL A 458 16.38 3.08 -28.27
CA VAL A 458 17.75 2.68 -27.91
C VAL A 458 17.74 1.18 -27.70
N LEU A 459 18.58 0.50 -28.47
CA LEU A 459 18.86 -0.92 -28.30
C LEU A 459 20.20 -1.04 -27.60
N ALA A 460 20.18 -1.44 -26.33
CA ALA A 460 21.35 -1.45 -25.48
C ALA A 460 21.71 -2.89 -25.05
N GLY A 461 23.00 -3.17 -25.00
CA GLY A 461 23.57 -4.36 -24.36
C GLY A 461 24.06 -4.00 -22.97
N LEU A 462 23.18 -4.07 -21.97
CA LEU A 462 23.55 -3.83 -20.58
C LEU A 462 24.21 -5.09 -20.00
N ARG A 463 25.27 -4.94 -19.22
CA ARG A 463 26.01 -6.07 -18.62
C ARG A 463 25.47 -6.46 -17.27
#